data_AF-A0A1C5ISY6-F1
#
_entry.id   AF-A0A1C5ISY6-F1
#
_cell.length_a   1.000
_cell.length_b   1.000
_cell.length_c   1.000
_cell.angle_alpha   90.00
_cell.angle_beta   90.00
_cell.angle_gamma   90.00
#
_symmetry.space_group_name_H-M   'P 1'
#
loop_
_entity.id
_entity.type
_entity.pdbx_description
1 polymer ?
#
loop_
_entity_poly.entity_id
_entity_poly.type
_entity_poly.pdbx_seq_one_letter_code
_entity_poly.pdbx_strand_id
1 'polypeptide(L)'
;MREPGGDGARPNGMRSPALAIVKIVTVAGLLTGCSATEPGPPAPTPTGPTGAPGSSTPDATAPGTATPDGTATGTTDSRIVVTRSGGIAGRSDTVTVEPDGRWRATERGDATRSGQLSPADLDRLRALARTATTGGTRGTPDARCADAFTYRLTVPTGSVEWTDCPSGPQPPPAAAAMAQLLFQTTG
;
A
#
# COMPACT_ATOMS: atom_id res chain seq x y z
N MET A 1 26.90 -47.12 35.15
CA MET A 1 25.70 -47.59 34.45
C MET A 1 25.75 -47.05 33.05
N ARG A 2 25.88 -47.95 32.08
CA ARG A 2 26.19 -47.72 30.68
C ARG A 2 25.22 -48.62 29.95
N GLU A 3 24.23 -48.05 29.28
CA GLU A 3 23.40 -48.77 28.33
C GLU A 3 23.36 -48.03 26.99
N PRO A 4 23.27 -48.78 25.88
CA PRO A 4 23.84 -48.41 24.59
C PRO A 4 22.78 -48.23 23.49
N GLY A 5 23.20 -47.55 22.42
CA GLY A 5 22.95 -47.92 21.02
C GLY A 5 21.53 -48.29 20.58
N GLY A 6 20.85 -47.32 19.96
CA GLY A 6 19.77 -47.57 19.00
C GLY A 6 20.21 -47.11 17.61
N ASP A 7 20.77 -48.04 16.84
CA ASP A 7 21.00 -47.94 15.39
C ASP A 7 19.67 -47.77 14.65
N GLY A 8 19.58 -46.72 13.84
CA GLY A 8 18.45 -46.42 12.98
C GLY A 8 18.89 -45.84 11.65
N ALA A 9 19.77 -46.54 10.95
CA ALA A 9 20.06 -46.27 9.55
C ALA A 9 18.83 -46.58 8.69
N ARG A 10 18.32 -45.60 7.93
CA ARG A 10 17.97 -45.81 6.51
C ARG A 10 18.20 -44.54 5.68
N PRO A 11 18.88 -44.68 4.52
CA PRO A 11 19.11 -43.62 3.54
C PRO A 11 17.96 -43.57 2.50
N ASN A 12 17.75 -42.39 1.89
CA ASN A 12 17.18 -42.15 0.55
C ASN A 12 16.70 -40.68 0.50
N GLY A 13 17.11 -39.82 -0.42
CA GLY A 13 17.94 -40.02 -1.58
C GLY A 13 18.40 -38.68 -2.17
N MET A 14 19.50 -38.76 -2.91
CA MET A 14 19.85 -37.78 -3.92
C MET A 14 18.79 -37.79 -5.03
N ARG A 15 18.41 -36.61 -5.54
CA ARG A 15 18.68 -36.17 -6.93
C ARG A 15 17.91 -34.88 -7.26
N SER A 16 18.66 -33.89 -7.75
CA SER A 16 18.28 -32.64 -8.43
C SER A 16 17.44 -32.88 -9.71
N PRO A 17 17.37 -31.97 -10.68
CA PRO A 17 16.94 -30.56 -10.75
C PRO A 17 15.79 -30.40 -11.78
N ALA A 18 14.99 -29.32 -11.73
CA ALA A 18 14.20 -28.94 -12.92
C ALA A 18 13.87 -27.44 -12.93
N LEU A 19 14.67 -26.70 -13.70
CA LEU A 19 14.29 -25.44 -14.33
C LEU A 19 12.98 -25.65 -15.10
N ALA A 20 11.90 -24.99 -14.69
CA ALA A 20 10.70 -24.84 -15.51
C ALA A 20 10.64 -23.39 -15.99
N ILE A 21 11.18 -23.19 -17.20
CA ILE A 21 10.98 -22.04 -18.06
C ILE A 21 9.47 -21.96 -18.39
N VAL A 22 8.78 -20.92 -17.90
CA VAL A 22 7.39 -20.64 -18.32
C VAL A 22 7.40 -19.46 -19.27
N LYS A 23 6.85 -19.73 -20.46
CA LYS A 23 6.87 -18.90 -21.66
C LYS A 23 5.99 -17.67 -21.50
N ILE A 24 6.54 -16.51 -21.87
CA ILE A 24 5.82 -15.27 -22.11
C ILE A 24 4.92 -15.47 -23.34
N VAL A 25 3.61 -15.32 -23.17
CA VAL A 25 2.64 -15.23 -24.26
C VAL A 25 2.13 -13.79 -24.29
N THR A 26 2.63 -13.03 -25.25
CA THR A 26 2.18 -11.68 -25.56
C THR A 26 0.92 -11.78 -26.43
N VAL A 27 -0.21 -11.23 -25.97
CA VAL A 27 -1.39 -11.05 -26.82
C VAL A 27 -1.62 -9.55 -27.01
N ALA A 28 -1.31 -9.10 -28.23
CA ALA A 28 -1.68 -7.78 -28.73
C ALA A 28 -3.16 -7.80 -29.13
N GLY A 29 -3.97 -6.94 -28.50
CA GLY A 29 -5.36 -6.70 -28.87
C GLY A 29 -5.55 -5.24 -29.29
N LEU A 30 -5.65 -5.02 -30.60
CA LEU A 30 -6.06 -3.76 -31.22
C LEU A 30 -7.54 -3.49 -30.90
N LEU A 31 -7.84 -2.33 -30.34
CA LEU A 31 -9.20 -1.79 -30.28
C LEU A 31 -9.24 -0.44 -31.00
N THR A 32 -9.47 -0.54 -32.31
CA THR A 32 -10.05 0.50 -33.16
C THR A 32 -11.53 0.70 -32.81
N GLY A 33 -11.97 1.95 -32.66
CA GLY A 33 -13.38 2.29 -32.52
C GLY A 33 -13.64 3.79 -32.52
N CYS A 34 -13.83 4.36 -33.71
CA CYS A 34 -14.37 5.71 -33.96
C CYS A 34 -15.89 5.75 -33.74
N SER A 35 -16.42 6.92 -33.34
CA SER A 35 -17.68 7.58 -33.78
C SER A 35 -18.05 8.66 -32.75
N ALA A 36 -18.69 9.79 -32.99
CA ALA A 36 -18.91 10.71 -34.12
C ALA A 36 -19.80 11.85 -33.53
N THR A 37 -19.76 13.04 -34.14
CA THR A 37 -20.90 13.99 -34.26
C THR A 37 -21.16 15.04 -33.15
N GLU A 38 -20.85 16.30 -33.52
CA GLU A 38 -21.37 17.63 -33.09
C GLU A 38 -22.92 17.71 -33.06
N PRO A 39 -23.59 18.62 -32.29
CA PRO A 39 -23.59 20.09 -32.57
C PRO A 39 -23.76 21.05 -31.35
N GLY A 40 -23.38 22.33 -31.49
CA GLY A 40 -23.86 23.46 -30.63
C GLY A 40 -25.35 23.82 -30.90
N PRO A 41 -25.98 24.93 -30.43
CA PRO A 41 -25.56 26.17 -29.72
C PRO A 41 -26.54 26.51 -28.53
N PRO A 42 -26.91 27.75 -28.12
CA PRO A 42 -26.31 29.10 -28.20
C PRO A 42 -26.12 29.78 -26.80
N ALA A 43 -25.54 30.98 -26.82
CA ALA A 43 -25.31 31.88 -25.69
C ALA A 43 -26.59 32.46 -25.05
N PRO A 44 -26.53 32.81 -23.74
CA PRO A 44 -27.34 33.89 -23.20
C PRO A 44 -26.48 35.05 -22.64
N THR A 45 -26.71 36.26 -23.15
CA THR A 45 -26.53 37.53 -22.40
C THR A 45 -27.90 37.99 -21.91
N PRO A 46 -28.04 38.48 -20.66
CA PRO A 46 -28.09 39.94 -20.48
C PRO A 46 -27.57 40.50 -19.13
N THR A 47 -26.89 41.65 -19.24
CA THR A 47 -27.00 42.94 -18.52
C THR A 47 -27.46 43.01 -17.04
N GLY A 48 -26.53 43.42 -16.14
CA GLY A 48 -26.61 44.42 -15.03
C GLY A 48 -27.71 44.35 -13.94
N PRO A 49 -27.50 44.86 -12.70
CA PRO A 49 -26.77 46.10 -12.41
C PRO A 49 -25.78 46.08 -11.21
N THR A 50 -25.01 47.17 -11.20
CA THR A 50 -24.16 47.80 -10.17
C THR A 50 -24.51 47.58 -8.70
N GLY A 51 -23.49 47.17 -7.92
CA GLY A 51 -23.38 47.35 -6.47
C GLY A 51 -21.89 47.32 -6.05
N ALA A 52 -21.41 48.39 -5.42
CA ALA A 52 -20.01 48.65 -5.09
C ALA A 52 -19.61 48.06 -3.69
N PRO A 53 -18.40 48.31 -3.14
CA PRO A 53 -17.42 47.28 -2.79
C PRO A 53 -17.39 46.93 -1.29
N GLY A 54 -17.17 45.64 -0.98
CA GLY A 54 -16.83 45.17 0.36
C GLY A 54 -15.42 44.60 0.36
N SER A 55 -14.47 45.34 0.94
CA SER A 55 -13.11 44.90 1.22
C SER A 55 -13.06 43.69 2.15
N SER A 56 -12.29 42.67 1.79
CA SER A 56 -11.52 41.88 2.75
C SER A 56 -10.42 41.10 2.02
N THR A 57 -9.19 41.56 2.21
CA THR A 57 -7.96 40.80 1.98
C THR A 57 -7.94 39.59 2.92
N PRO A 58 -7.41 38.44 2.45
CA PRO A 58 -6.27 37.84 3.14
C PRO A 58 -5.21 37.44 2.11
N ASP A 59 -4.07 38.11 2.13
CA ASP A 59 -2.86 37.70 2.86
C ASP A 59 -2.22 36.45 2.27
N ALA A 60 -1.11 36.71 1.58
CA ALA A 60 -0.21 35.69 1.08
C ALA A 60 0.71 35.27 2.22
N THR A 61 0.56 34.02 2.67
CA THR A 61 1.62 33.34 3.43
C THR A 61 2.07 32.10 2.67
N ALA A 62 3.39 31.97 2.59
CA ALA A 62 4.17 30.98 1.87
C ALA A 62 3.95 29.53 2.41
N PRO A 63 4.53 28.50 1.77
CA PRO A 63 4.12 27.10 1.92
C PRO A 63 4.52 26.53 3.28
N GLY A 64 3.53 26.27 4.12
CA GLY A 64 3.68 25.39 5.27
C GLY A 64 3.84 23.95 4.79
N THR A 65 4.93 23.32 5.19
CA THR A 65 5.14 21.87 5.17
C THR A 65 3.84 21.18 5.61
N ALA A 66 3.17 20.48 4.70
CA ALA A 66 1.97 19.71 5.01
C ALA A 66 2.37 18.53 5.92
N THR A 67 2.32 18.75 7.22
CA THR A 67 2.06 17.69 8.19
C THR A 67 0.67 17.14 7.83
N PRO A 68 0.51 15.84 7.56
CA PRO A 68 -0.80 15.28 7.29
C PRO A 68 -1.61 15.23 8.60
N ASP A 69 -2.23 16.36 8.96
CA ASP A 69 -3.35 16.40 9.89
C ASP A 69 -4.65 16.29 9.07
N GLY A 70 -5.39 15.24 9.37
CA GLY A 70 -6.63 14.90 8.70
C GLY A 70 -7.26 13.67 9.33
N THR A 71 -7.52 13.74 10.63
CA THR A 71 -8.33 12.75 11.34
C THR A 71 -9.75 12.79 10.77
N ALA A 72 -10.00 12.00 9.73
CA ALA A 72 -11.34 11.64 9.30
C ALA A 72 -11.93 10.72 10.37
N THR A 73 -12.64 11.30 11.35
CA THR A 73 -13.36 10.53 12.38
C THR A 73 -14.72 10.13 11.82
N GLY A 74 -14.75 9.05 11.06
CA GLY A 74 -15.98 8.42 10.56
C GLY A 74 -15.65 7.44 9.45
N THR A 75 -15.82 6.13 9.70
CA THR A 75 -15.41 4.98 8.84
C THR A 75 -13.95 4.49 9.00
N THR A 76 -13.22 4.97 10.00
CA THR A 76 -11.82 4.57 10.23
C THR A 76 -11.67 3.23 10.97
N ASP A 77 -12.74 2.78 11.65
CA ASP A 77 -12.74 1.57 12.49
C ASP A 77 -12.56 0.25 11.72
N SER A 78 -12.51 0.27 10.39
CA SER A 78 -12.23 -0.93 9.58
C SER A 78 -11.30 -0.65 8.41
N ARG A 79 -10.74 0.56 8.35
CA ARG A 79 -9.79 0.97 7.32
C ARG A 79 -8.41 0.40 7.63
N ILE A 80 -7.74 -0.07 6.58
CA ILE A 80 -6.35 -0.55 6.66
C ILE A 80 -5.49 0.41 5.84
N VAL A 81 -4.39 0.88 6.43
CA VAL A 81 -3.44 1.77 5.76
C VAL A 81 -2.04 1.19 5.90
N VAL A 82 -1.35 1.00 4.78
CA VAL A 82 0.07 0.64 4.77
C VAL A 82 0.88 1.73 4.08
N THR A 83 1.95 2.17 4.73
CA THR A 83 2.94 3.07 4.15
C THR A 83 4.27 2.34 4.08
N ARG A 84 4.94 2.43 2.93
CA ARG A 84 6.31 1.98 2.71
C ARG A 84 7.16 3.21 2.39
N SER A 85 8.25 3.41 3.13
CA SER A 85 9.19 4.49 2.88
C SER A 85 10.64 4.02 2.94
N GLY A 86 11.52 4.61 2.15
CA GLY A 86 12.97 4.32 2.17
C GLY A 86 13.55 3.90 0.82
N GLY A 87 14.66 3.17 0.88
CA GLY A 87 15.51 2.83 -0.26
C GLY A 87 16.36 4.02 -0.76
N ILE A 88 17.31 3.73 -1.65
CA ILE A 88 18.33 4.67 -2.16
C ILE A 88 17.74 5.95 -2.80
N ALA A 89 16.52 5.87 -3.34
CA ALA A 89 15.83 7.01 -3.97
C ALA A 89 14.82 7.74 -3.05
N GLY A 90 14.65 7.28 -1.80
CA GLY A 90 13.65 7.83 -0.88
C GLY A 90 12.23 7.70 -1.43
N ARG A 91 11.80 6.48 -1.76
CA ARG A 91 10.43 6.21 -2.19
C ARG A 91 9.49 6.28 -0.99
N SER A 92 8.25 6.72 -1.25
CA SER A 92 7.17 6.75 -0.28
C SER A 92 5.88 6.34 -1.00
N ASP A 93 5.36 5.17 -0.64
CA ASP A 93 4.13 4.62 -1.20
C ASP A 93 3.13 4.41 -0.05
N THR A 94 1.89 4.86 -0.22
CA THR A 94 0.82 4.63 0.76
C THR A 94 -0.36 3.97 0.08
N VAL A 95 -0.82 2.85 0.63
CA VAL A 95 -2.03 2.16 0.18
C VAL A 95 -3.06 2.24 1.31
N THR A 96 -4.23 2.78 0.99
CA THR A 96 -5.40 2.81 1.87
C THR A 96 -6.45 1.88 1.30
N VAL A 97 -6.99 1.00 2.15
CA VAL A 97 -8.06 0.07 1.81
C VAL A 97 -9.25 0.32 2.73
N GLU A 98 -10.39 0.58 2.11
CA GLU A 98 -11.67 0.73 2.79
C GLU A 98 -12.27 -0.64 3.14
N PRO A 99 -13.23 -0.71 4.07
CA PRO A 99 -13.80 -1.98 4.53
C PRO A 99 -14.50 -2.80 3.44
N ASP A 100 -14.95 -2.11 2.38
CA ASP A 100 -15.59 -2.70 1.19
C ASP A 100 -14.57 -3.21 0.16
N GLY A 101 -13.27 -3.03 0.39
CA GLY A 101 -12.19 -3.44 -0.51
C GLY A 101 -11.82 -2.42 -1.58
N ARG A 102 -12.46 -1.24 -1.62
CA ARG A 102 -11.96 -0.13 -2.43
C ARG A 102 -10.61 0.29 -1.91
N TRP A 103 -9.65 0.48 -2.81
CA TRP A 103 -8.32 0.90 -2.43
C TRP A 103 -7.85 2.11 -3.22
N ARG A 104 -6.96 2.88 -2.60
CA ARG A 104 -6.19 3.95 -3.23
C ARG A 104 -4.72 3.80 -2.86
N ALA A 105 -3.86 3.89 -3.87
CA ALA A 105 -2.41 3.90 -3.71
C ALA A 105 -1.88 5.27 -4.14
N THR A 106 -1.05 5.88 -3.32
CA THR A 106 -0.38 7.16 -3.60
C THR A 106 1.12 6.94 -3.55
N GLU A 107 1.81 7.37 -4.59
CA GLU A 107 3.26 7.28 -4.71
C GLU A 107 3.91 8.66 -4.54
N ARG A 108 5.24 8.67 -4.49
CA ARG A 108 6.02 9.91 -4.50
C ARG A 108 5.72 10.73 -5.77
N GLY A 109 5.40 12.00 -5.60
CA GLY A 109 5.03 12.90 -6.71
C GLY A 109 3.54 12.87 -7.05
N ASP A 110 2.71 12.47 -6.08
CA ASP A 110 1.23 12.53 -6.12
C ASP A 110 0.56 11.64 -7.17
N ALA A 111 1.32 10.75 -7.83
CA ALA A 111 0.76 9.72 -8.67
C ALA A 111 -0.18 8.84 -7.84
N THR A 112 -1.45 8.79 -8.25
CA THR A 112 -2.51 8.10 -7.53
C THR A 112 -3.14 7.04 -8.40
N ARG A 113 -3.33 5.86 -7.82
CA ARG A 113 -4.02 4.72 -8.42
C ARG A 113 -5.16 4.28 -7.51
N SER A 114 -6.20 3.70 -8.08
CA SER A 114 -7.31 3.18 -7.29
C SER A 114 -7.95 2.00 -7.96
N GLY A 115 -8.63 1.18 -7.18
CA GLY A 115 -9.35 0.03 -7.69
C GLY A 115 -10.16 -0.65 -6.60
N GLN A 116 -10.48 -1.90 -6.86
CA GLN A 116 -11.24 -2.77 -5.98
C GLN A 116 -10.44 -4.05 -5.78
N LEU A 117 -10.28 -4.49 -4.53
CA LEU A 117 -9.71 -5.81 -4.24
C LEU A 117 -10.66 -6.91 -4.72
N SER A 118 -10.10 -8.03 -5.16
CA SER A 118 -10.92 -9.22 -5.43
C SER A 118 -11.58 -9.68 -4.12
N PRO A 119 -12.75 -10.35 -4.17
CA PRO A 119 -13.39 -10.88 -2.97
C PRO A 119 -12.46 -11.81 -2.16
N ALA A 120 -11.66 -12.62 -2.87
CA ALA A 120 -10.71 -13.54 -2.25
C ALA A 120 -9.57 -12.79 -1.51
N ASP A 121 -9.04 -11.72 -2.10
CA ASP A 121 -7.99 -10.91 -1.46
C ASP A 121 -8.55 -10.12 -0.27
N LEU A 122 -9.77 -9.61 -0.39
CA LEU A 122 -10.45 -8.92 0.70
C LEU A 122 -10.71 -9.85 1.90
N ASP A 123 -11.15 -11.08 1.65
CA ASP A 123 -11.36 -12.07 2.71
C ASP A 123 -10.04 -12.50 3.35
N ARG A 124 -8.98 -12.66 2.56
CA ARG A 124 -7.63 -12.92 3.07
C ARG A 124 -7.11 -11.77 3.92
N LEU A 125 -7.30 -10.54 3.48
CA LEU A 125 -6.91 -9.34 4.22
C LEU A 125 -7.65 -9.27 5.57
N ARG A 126 -8.97 -9.51 5.58
CA ARG A 126 -9.79 -9.57 6.80
C ARG A 126 -9.38 -10.70 7.75
N ALA A 127 -9.01 -11.87 7.22
CA ALA A 127 -8.49 -12.97 8.02
C ALA A 127 -7.17 -12.59 8.70
N LEU A 128 -6.24 -11.97 7.97
CA LEU A 128 -4.96 -11.51 8.52
C LEU A 128 -5.16 -10.42 9.57
N ALA A 129 -6.05 -9.45 9.31
CA ALA A 129 -6.35 -8.35 10.25
C ALA A 129 -6.88 -8.86 11.60
N ARG A 130 -7.69 -9.93 11.61
CA ARG A 130 -8.18 -10.56 12.86
C ARG A 130 -7.07 -11.20 13.68
N THR A 131 -5.98 -11.62 13.03
CA THR A 131 -4.81 -12.23 13.68
C THR A 131 -3.67 -11.24 13.92
N ALA A 132 -3.85 -9.98 13.51
CA ALA A 132 -2.82 -8.98 13.59
C ALA A 132 -2.58 -8.58 15.05
N THR A 133 -1.40 -8.90 15.56
CA THR A 133 -0.92 -8.31 16.80
C THR A 133 -0.45 -6.90 16.50
N THR A 134 -0.99 -5.92 17.22
CA THR A 134 -0.52 -4.53 17.15
C THR A 134 0.57 -4.29 18.17
N GLY A 135 1.39 -3.28 17.92
CA GLY A 135 2.64 -3.12 18.64
C GLY A 135 3.81 -3.67 17.82
N GLY A 136 4.75 -2.77 17.61
CA GLY A 136 6.07 -3.00 17.03
C GLY A 136 6.84 -1.73 17.28
N THR A 137 7.99 -1.85 17.93
CA THR A 137 8.86 -0.70 18.14
C THR A 137 9.80 -0.64 16.96
N ARG A 138 9.96 0.55 16.37
CA ARG A 138 11.07 0.81 15.46
C ARG A 138 12.35 0.46 16.22
N GLY A 139 12.95 -0.68 15.90
CA GLY A 139 14.27 -1.04 16.43
C GLY A 139 15.27 0.04 16.06
N THR A 140 16.36 0.14 16.80
CA THR A 140 17.47 1.02 16.42
C THR A 140 17.88 0.66 14.99
N PRO A 141 17.94 1.63 14.07
CA PRO A 141 18.29 1.34 12.68
C PRO A 141 19.66 0.68 12.64
N ASP A 142 19.70 -0.56 12.13
CA ASP A 142 20.95 -1.27 11.89
C ASP A 142 21.68 -0.56 10.75
N ALA A 143 22.95 -0.16 10.96
CA ALA A 143 23.77 0.48 9.93
C ALA A 143 23.93 -0.41 8.67
N ARG A 144 23.77 -1.73 8.80
CA ARG A 144 23.76 -2.69 7.68
C ARG A 144 22.48 -2.61 6.84
N CYS A 145 21.47 -1.89 7.30
CA CYS A 145 20.17 -1.73 6.68
C CYS A 145 19.87 -0.26 6.34
N ALA A 146 20.91 0.52 6.03
CA ALA A 146 20.77 1.92 5.62
C ALA A 146 19.80 2.10 4.44
N ASP A 147 19.74 1.12 3.53
CA ASP A 147 18.89 1.13 2.35
C ASP A 147 17.56 0.36 2.53
N ALA A 148 17.26 -0.12 3.74
CA ALA A 148 16.06 -0.91 3.98
C ALA A 148 14.78 -0.06 3.93
N PHE A 149 13.68 -0.69 3.51
CA PHE A 149 12.37 -0.08 3.58
C PHE A 149 11.82 -0.13 5.00
N THR A 150 11.30 0.99 5.47
CA THR A 150 10.44 1.07 6.65
C THR A 150 8.99 0.92 6.22
N TYR A 151 8.25 0.11 6.96
CA TYR A 151 6.83 -0.12 6.78
C TYR A 151 6.09 0.34 8.02
N ARG A 152 4.96 1.00 7.81
CA ARG A 152 4.00 1.33 8.86
C ARG A 152 2.64 0.82 8.43
N LEU A 153 2.08 -0.11 9.19
CA LEU A 153 0.74 -0.64 8.99
C LEU A 153 -0.16 -0.13 10.11
N THR A 154 -1.27 0.48 9.72
CA THR A 154 -2.37 0.87 10.62
C THR A 154 -3.56 -0.01 10.32
N VAL A 155 -4.03 -0.70 11.34
CA VAL A 155 -5.28 -1.48 11.34
C VAL A 155 -6.19 -0.92 12.45
N PRO A 156 -7.47 -1.31 12.50
CA PRO A 156 -8.38 -0.82 13.54
C PRO A 156 -7.90 -1.08 14.98
N THR A 157 -7.23 -2.21 15.20
CA THR A 157 -6.71 -2.63 16.50
C THR A 157 -5.43 -1.89 16.93
N GLY A 158 -4.91 -0.98 16.10
CA GLY A 158 -3.69 -0.22 16.36
C GLY A 158 -2.71 -0.20 15.17
N SER A 159 -1.48 0.24 15.44
CA SER A 159 -0.44 0.32 14.41
C SER A 159 0.80 -0.50 14.75
N VAL A 160 1.52 -0.89 13.72
CA VAL A 160 2.80 -1.60 13.80
C VAL A 160 3.75 -1.00 12.78
N GLU A 161 4.98 -0.73 13.22
CA GLU A 161 6.04 -0.19 12.40
C GLU A 161 7.24 -1.13 12.45
N TRP A 162 7.87 -1.38 11.31
CA TRP A 162 9.07 -2.21 11.22
C TRP A 162 9.95 -1.80 10.04
N THR A 163 11.21 -2.24 10.08
CA THR A 163 12.14 -2.10 8.96
C THR A 163 12.38 -3.48 8.37
N ASP A 164 12.29 -3.61 7.05
CA ASP A 164 12.57 -4.85 6.32
C ASP A 164 14.07 -5.08 6.23
N CYS A 165 14.62 -5.54 7.35
CA CYS A 165 16.04 -5.73 7.61
C CYS A 165 16.24 -7.15 8.16
N PRO A 166 16.93 -8.06 7.44
CA PRO A 166 17.13 -9.43 7.90
C PRO A 166 17.90 -9.56 9.22
N SER A 167 18.77 -8.61 9.54
CA SER A 167 19.52 -8.56 10.80
C SER A 167 18.79 -7.80 11.92
N GLY A 168 17.66 -7.15 11.61
CA GLY A 168 16.88 -6.36 12.55
C GLY A 168 15.73 -7.13 13.19
N PRO A 169 14.96 -6.47 14.09
CA PRO A 169 13.74 -7.03 14.64
C PRO A 169 12.76 -7.41 13.53
N GLN A 170 12.26 -8.64 13.58
CA GLN A 170 11.32 -9.14 12.58
C GLN A 170 9.89 -8.66 12.88
N PRO A 171 9.11 -8.30 11.84
CA PRO A 171 7.72 -7.90 12.02
C PRO A 171 6.83 -9.07 12.51
N PRO A 172 5.69 -8.77 13.13
CA PRO A 172 4.62 -9.76 13.31
C PRO A 172 4.25 -10.39 11.96
N PRO A 173 4.12 -11.74 11.85
CA PRO A 173 3.88 -12.41 10.57
C PRO A 173 2.63 -11.92 9.84
N ALA A 174 1.55 -11.63 10.58
CA ALA A 174 0.32 -11.09 10.00
C ALA A 174 0.52 -9.69 9.39
N ALA A 175 1.32 -8.82 10.04
CA ALA A 175 1.62 -7.48 9.55
C ALA A 175 2.40 -7.51 8.22
N ALA A 176 3.45 -8.34 8.18
CA ALA A 176 4.24 -8.54 6.96
C ALA A 176 3.39 -9.13 5.82
N ALA A 177 2.56 -10.14 6.12
CA ALA A 177 1.68 -10.75 5.13
C ALA A 177 0.62 -9.78 4.57
N MET A 178 0.06 -8.90 5.40
CA MET A 178 -0.87 -7.86 4.94
C MET A 178 -0.18 -6.86 4.02
N ALA A 179 0.98 -6.33 4.41
CA ALA A 179 1.72 -5.40 3.57
C ALA A 179 2.07 -6.01 2.21
N GLN A 180 2.54 -7.27 2.19
CA GLN A 180 2.84 -7.99 0.95
C GLN A 180 1.61 -8.17 0.06
N LEU A 181 0.49 -8.61 0.64
CA LEU A 181 -0.77 -8.78 -0.11
C LEU A 181 -1.21 -7.46 -0.76
N LEU A 182 -1.17 -6.37 -0.01
CA LEU A 182 -1.58 -5.06 -0.50
C LEU A 182 -0.67 -4.58 -1.64
N PHE A 183 0.65 -4.59 -1.45
CA PHE A 183 1.56 -4.16 -2.52
C PHE A 183 1.59 -5.08 -3.75
N GLN A 184 1.21 -6.36 -3.63
CA GLN A 184 1.08 -7.26 -4.78
C GLN A 184 -0.20 -7.03 -5.57
N THR A 185 -1.29 -6.64 -4.90
CA THR A 185 -2.63 -6.49 -5.51
C THR A 185 -2.91 -5.07 -5.99
N THR A 186 -2.20 -4.07 -5.44
CA THR A 186 -2.34 -2.65 -5.79
C THR A 186 -1.09 -2.06 -6.43
N GLY A 187 -0.06 -2.89 -6.66
CA GLY A 187 1.27 -2.52 -7.15
C GLY A 187 1.32 -2.21 -8.63
#